data_AF-A0A962ICR1-F1
#
_entry.id   AF-A0A962ICR1-F1
#
_cell.length_a   1.000
_cell.length_b   1.000
_cell.length_c   1.000
_cell.angle_alpha   90.00
_cell.angle_beta   90.00
_cell.angle_gamma   90.00
#
_symmetry.space_group_name_H-M   'P 1'
#
loop_
_entity.id
_entity.type
_entity.pdbx_description
1 polymer ?
#
loop_
_entity_poly.entity_id
_entity_poly.type
_entity_poly.pdbx_seq_one_letter_code
_entity_poly.pdbx_strand_id
1 'polypeptide(L)'
;MGDWSTIPTSEHSGAFLRLQTLLTRLNGFHALILQHNNPAYRDGLIHKLGLQPPQILDLTPLASYEAIEQQYVTMTGAGMPLHLINLENLSKIRQQAFFQGINYHREYLARQGPSLLLLWLAEPQIRELALEAPDFWAWREQV
;
A
#
# COMPACT_ATOMS: atom_id res chain seq x y z
N MET A 1 7.51 -27.03 9.50
CA MET A 1 6.19 -27.33 10.09
C MET A 1 5.77 -26.07 10.81
N GLY A 2 4.84 -25.31 10.22
CA GLY A 2 4.64 -23.88 10.52
C GLY A 2 3.92 -23.65 11.84
N ASP A 3 4.53 -22.81 12.68
CA ASP A 3 3.88 -22.20 13.83
C ASP A 3 3.15 -20.93 13.37
N TRP A 4 1.82 -20.99 13.33
CA TRP A 4 0.93 -19.89 12.94
C TRP A 4 0.56 -19.01 14.15
N SER A 5 1.49 -18.80 15.09
CA SER A 5 1.27 -18.08 16.35
C SER A 5 1.06 -16.56 16.22
N THR A 6 0.68 -16.03 15.04
CA THR A 6 0.35 -14.62 14.82
C THR A 6 -1.12 -14.43 14.41
N ILE A 7 -2.01 -14.96 15.23
CA ILE A 7 -3.42 -14.54 15.29
C ILE A 7 -3.42 -13.02 15.59
N PRO A 8 -4.21 -12.19 14.91
CA PRO A 8 -4.46 -10.82 15.33
C PRO A 8 -4.92 -10.86 16.78
N THR A 9 -4.02 -10.46 17.69
CA THR A 9 -4.37 -10.21 19.07
C THR A 9 -5.50 -9.19 19.09
N SER A 10 -6.39 -9.31 20.07
CA SER A 10 -7.62 -8.52 20.19
C SER A 10 -7.43 -7.00 19.96
N GLU A 11 -6.22 -6.48 20.20
CA GLU A 11 -5.79 -5.09 20.01
C GLU A 11 -5.87 -4.56 18.57
N HIS A 12 -5.72 -5.40 17.54
CA HIS A 12 -5.79 -4.97 16.13
C HIS A 12 -7.12 -5.27 15.44
N SER A 13 -8.04 -5.94 16.14
CA SER A 13 -9.33 -6.36 15.57
C SER A 13 -10.17 -5.16 15.09
N GLY A 14 -10.18 -4.04 15.83
CA GLY A 14 -10.95 -2.86 15.48
C GLY A 14 -10.47 -2.15 14.21
N ALA A 15 -9.17 -1.87 14.10
CA ALA A 15 -8.59 -1.25 12.90
C ALA A 15 -8.72 -2.15 11.67
N PHE A 16 -8.53 -3.47 11.84
CA PHE A 16 -8.72 -4.43 10.76
C PHE A 16 -10.17 -4.48 10.28
N LEU A 17 -11.15 -4.50 11.18
CA LEU A 17 -12.58 -4.45 10.84
C LEU A 17 -12.95 -3.13 10.15
N ARG A 18 -12.37 -2.00 10.58
CA ARG A 18 -12.54 -0.71 9.90
C ARG A 18 -11.98 -0.75 8.48
N LEU A 19 -10.78 -1.30 8.29
CA LEU A 19 -10.19 -1.49 6.97
C LEU A 19 -11.09 -2.35 6.07
N GLN A 20 -11.56 -3.49 6.56
CA GLN A 20 -12.50 -4.35 5.81
C GLN A 20 -13.77 -3.59 5.42
N THR A 21 -14.38 -2.87 6.37
CA THR A 21 -15.59 -2.08 6.11
C THR A 21 -15.33 -0.98 5.08
N LEU A 22 -14.20 -0.28 5.19
CA LEU A 22 -13.82 0.78 4.27
C LEU A 22 -13.65 0.25 2.85
N LEU A 23 -12.92 -0.86 2.68
CA LEU A 23 -12.69 -1.48 1.36
C LEU A 23 -14.00 -1.92 0.67
N THR A 24 -15.06 -2.23 1.41
CA THR A 24 -16.38 -2.56 0.82
C THR A 24 -17.17 -1.35 0.31
N ARG A 25 -16.77 -0.13 0.69
CA ARG A 25 -17.51 1.10 0.41
C ARG A 25 -16.80 2.04 -0.55
N LEU A 26 -15.48 2.00 -0.59
CA LEU A 26 -14.69 2.86 -1.45
C LEU A 26 -14.84 2.44 -2.92
N ASN A 27 -15.06 3.43 -3.78
CA ASN A 27 -15.16 3.28 -5.23
C ASN A 27 -14.32 4.35 -5.90
N GLY A 28 -13.68 4.01 -7.02
CA GLY A 28 -12.73 4.92 -7.67
C GLY A 28 -11.34 4.84 -7.03
N PHE A 29 -10.51 5.84 -7.31
CA PHE A 29 -9.16 5.89 -6.79
C PHE A 29 -9.14 6.42 -5.35
N HIS A 30 -8.54 5.64 -4.44
CA HIS A 30 -8.19 6.09 -3.09
C HIS A 30 -6.80 5.60 -2.72
N ALA A 31 -6.05 6.41 -1.97
CA ALA A 31 -4.80 6.01 -1.36
C ALA A 31 -5.01 5.76 0.14
N LEU A 32 -4.77 4.54 0.61
CA LEU A 32 -4.84 4.17 2.02
C LEU A 32 -3.41 3.97 2.53
N ILE A 33 -3.06 4.66 3.61
CA ILE A 33 -1.77 4.50 4.28
C ILE A 33 -1.95 3.56 5.46
N LEU A 34 -1.30 2.40 5.41
CA LEU A 34 -1.40 1.34 6.40
C LEU A 34 -0.06 1.16 7.10
N GLN A 35 -0.01 1.45 8.40
CA GLN A 35 1.19 1.26 9.19
C GLN A 35 1.42 -0.22 9.49
N HIS A 36 2.67 -0.69 9.36
CA HIS A 36 3.10 -1.97 9.92
C HIS A 36 4.44 -1.86 10.63
N ASN A 37 4.69 -2.80 11.54
CA ASN A 37 5.97 -2.99 12.24
C ASN A 37 6.58 -4.37 11.98
N ASN A 38 5.81 -5.31 11.43
CA ASN A 38 6.23 -6.68 11.16
C ASN A 38 5.72 -7.12 9.77
N PRO A 39 6.61 -7.35 8.78
CA PRO A 39 6.24 -7.80 7.44
C PRO A 39 5.44 -9.10 7.42
N ALA A 40 5.80 -10.10 8.24
CA ALA A 40 5.08 -11.38 8.28
C ALA A 40 3.64 -11.21 8.79
N TYR A 41 3.45 -10.32 9.77
CA TYR A 41 2.11 -9.99 10.26
C TYR A 41 1.29 -9.24 9.21
N ARG A 42 1.88 -8.24 8.54
CA ARG A 42 1.28 -7.54 7.38
C ARG A 42 0.82 -8.54 6.34
N ASP A 43 1.69 -9.46 5.92
CA ASP A 43 1.37 -10.42 4.87
C ASP A 43 0.21 -11.33 5.30
N GLY A 44 0.16 -11.73 6.58
CA GLY A 44 -0.99 -12.43 7.16
C GLY A 44 -2.30 -11.63 7.12
N LEU A 45 -2.25 -10.31 7.33
CA LEU A 45 -3.43 -9.44 7.19
C LEU A 45 -3.88 -9.32 5.73
N ILE A 46 -2.95 -9.17 4.77
CA ILE A 46 -3.27 -9.09 3.33
C ILE A 46 -4.04 -10.34 2.90
N HIS A 47 -3.58 -11.53 3.29
CA HIS A 47 -4.28 -12.78 2.98
C HIS A 47 -5.70 -12.84 3.56
N LYS A 48 -5.93 -12.25 4.74
CA LYS A 48 -7.23 -12.20 5.42
C LYS A 48 -8.20 -11.15 4.87
N LEU A 49 -7.72 -10.12 4.16
CA LEU A 49 -8.58 -9.05 3.63
C LEU A 49 -9.50 -9.52 2.47
N GLY A 50 -9.29 -10.73 1.95
CA GLY A 50 -10.39 -11.50 1.37
C GLY A 50 -10.61 -11.38 -0.14
N LEU A 51 -9.60 -10.96 -0.91
CA LEU A 51 -9.58 -11.17 -2.36
C LEU A 51 -8.47 -12.16 -2.69
N GLN A 52 -8.81 -13.25 -3.35
CA GLN A 52 -7.87 -14.34 -3.66
C GLN A 52 -7.79 -14.55 -5.18
N PRO A 53 -6.59 -14.44 -5.78
CA PRO A 53 -5.33 -14.02 -5.15
C PRO A 53 -5.31 -12.50 -4.87
N PRO A 54 -4.64 -12.03 -3.79
CA PRO A 54 -4.47 -10.60 -3.55
C PRO A 54 -3.54 -9.99 -4.60
N GLN A 55 -3.84 -8.75 -5.03
CA GLN A 55 -2.95 -8.00 -5.92
C GLN A 55 -1.86 -7.33 -5.08
N ILE A 56 -0.63 -7.84 -5.19
CA ILE A 56 0.53 -7.36 -4.42
C ILE A 56 1.62 -6.90 -5.38
N LEU A 57 2.08 -5.67 -5.19
CA LEU A 57 3.24 -5.10 -5.84
C LEU A 57 4.40 -5.01 -4.84
N ASP A 58 5.34 -5.94 -4.93
CA ASP A 58 6.62 -5.85 -4.22
C ASP A 58 7.53 -4.85 -4.93
N LEU A 59 7.96 -3.82 -4.19
CA LEU A 59 8.80 -2.74 -4.74
C LEU A 59 10.28 -3.13 -4.83
N THR A 60 10.71 -4.15 -4.07
CA THR A 60 12.11 -4.58 -3.97
C THR A 60 12.73 -4.94 -5.33
N PRO A 61 12.12 -5.82 -6.15
CA PRO A 61 12.72 -6.28 -7.40
C PRO A 61 12.70 -5.22 -8.52
N LEU A 62 11.89 -4.17 -8.38
CA LEU A 62 11.74 -3.13 -9.39
C LEU A 62 12.94 -2.20 -9.31
N ALA A 63 13.51 -1.76 -10.43
CA ALA A 63 14.78 -1.01 -10.40
C ALA A 63 14.59 0.50 -10.14
N SER A 64 13.46 1.06 -10.56
CA SER A 64 13.20 2.51 -10.56
C SER A 64 11.72 2.81 -10.33
N TYR A 65 11.38 4.10 -10.18
CA TYR A 65 9.99 4.54 -10.05
C TYR A 65 9.19 4.27 -11.32
N GLU A 66 9.78 4.44 -12.50
CA GLU A 66 9.13 4.16 -13.79
C GLU A 66 8.75 2.68 -13.91
N ALA A 67 9.59 1.76 -13.43
CA ALA A 67 9.26 0.34 -13.37
C ALA A 67 8.10 0.05 -12.41
N ILE A 68 8.05 0.76 -11.27
CA ILE A 68 6.93 0.69 -10.31
C ILE A 68 5.63 1.18 -10.95
N GLU A 69 5.68 2.30 -11.65
CA GLU A 69 4.51 2.89 -12.32
C GLU A 69 3.99 1.98 -13.45
N GLN A 70 4.88 1.44 -14.28
CA GLN A 70 4.49 0.49 -15.34
C GLN A 70 3.80 -0.76 -14.77
N GLN A 71 4.33 -1.30 -13.67
CA GLN A 71 3.75 -2.46 -13.01
C GLN A 71 2.41 -2.11 -12.35
N TYR A 72 2.29 -0.93 -11.74
CA TYR A 72 1.04 -0.40 -11.21
C TYR A 72 -0.05 -0.36 -12.30
N VAL A 73 0.23 0.30 -13.43
CA VAL A 73 -0.74 0.43 -14.55
C VAL A 73 -1.21 -0.94 -15.03
N THR A 74 -0.31 -1.91 -15.10
CA THR A 74 -0.62 -3.28 -15.54
C THR A 74 -1.57 -3.99 -14.58
N MET A 75 -1.45 -3.74 -13.28
CA MET A 75 -2.21 -4.44 -12.23
C MET A 75 -3.56 -3.78 -11.89
N THR A 76 -3.69 -2.45 -12.07
CA THR A 76 -4.89 -1.71 -11.67
C THR A 76 -6.11 -1.89 -12.57
N GLY A 77 -5.94 -2.46 -13.77
CA GLY A 77 -7.04 -2.69 -14.72
C GLY A 77 -8.19 -3.57 -14.20
N ALA A 78 -8.01 -4.26 -13.08
CA ALA A 78 -8.99 -5.18 -12.50
C ALA A 78 -9.96 -4.54 -11.48
N GLY A 79 -9.79 -3.25 -11.12
CA GLY A 79 -10.61 -2.58 -10.10
C GLY A 79 -10.46 -3.15 -8.68
N MET A 80 -9.43 -3.98 -8.46
CA MET A 80 -9.15 -4.60 -7.18
C MET A 80 -8.18 -3.74 -6.34
N PRO A 81 -8.27 -3.80 -5.01
CA PRO A 81 -7.25 -3.29 -4.09
C PRO A 81 -5.84 -3.78 -4.45
N LEU A 82 -4.91 -2.85 -4.67
CA LEU A 82 -3.50 -3.12 -4.95
C LEU A 82 -2.65 -2.79 -3.71
N HIS A 83 -1.95 -3.78 -3.20
CA HIS A 83 -1.08 -3.67 -2.03
C HIS A 83 0.35 -3.37 -2.45
N LEU A 84 0.91 -2.24 -2.02
CA LEU A 84 2.32 -1.91 -2.20
C LEU A 84 3.07 -2.23 -0.91
N ILE A 85 4.13 -3.02 -1.02
CA ILE A 85 4.87 -3.53 0.14
C ILE A 85 6.38 -3.38 -0.05
N ASN A 86 7.11 -3.57 1.04
CA ASN A 86 8.58 -3.65 1.09
C ASN A 86 9.31 -2.37 0.66
N LEU A 87 8.67 -1.20 0.80
CA LEU A 87 9.34 0.09 0.57
C LEU A 87 10.54 0.24 1.53
N GLU A 88 10.43 -0.30 2.74
CA GLU A 88 11.46 -0.32 3.76
C GLU A 88 12.76 -1.01 3.34
N ASN A 89 12.69 -1.92 2.36
CA ASN A 89 13.83 -2.67 1.86
C ASN A 89 14.59 -1.92 0.75
N LEU A 90 14.01 -0.84 0.22
CA LEU A 90 14.69 -0.02 -0.78
C LEU A 90 15.80 0.81 -0.15
N SER A 91 16.83 1.15 -0.94
CA SER A 91 17.81 2.16 -0.51
C SER A 91 17.15 3.52 -0.31
N LYS A 92 17.74 4.39 0.52
CA LYS A 92 17.15 5.72 0.80
C LYS A 92 16.93 6.57 -0.46
N ILE A 93 17.86 6.51 -1.42
CA ILE A 93 17.72 7.17 -2.71
C ILE A 93 16.48 6.65 -3.46
N ARG A 94 16.24 5.34 -3.43
CA ARG A 94 15.08 4.73 -4.09
C ARG A 94 13.77 5.02 -3.36
N GLN A 95 13.77 5.09 -2.02
CA GLN A 95 12.61 5.52 -1.24
C GLN A 95 12.23 6.97 -1.58
N GLN A 96 13.21 7.88 -1.63
CA GLN A 96 13.00 9.27 -2.03
C GLN A 96 12.46 9.39 -3.46
N ALA A 97 13.07 8.67 -4.41
CA ALA A 97 12.59 8.65 -5.79
C ALA A 97 11.15 8.13 -5.90
N PHE A 98 10.78 7.13 -5.09
CA PHE A 98 9.40 6.65 -5.01
C PHE A 98 8.44 7.74 -4.51
N PHE A 99 8.75 8.40 -3.39
CA PHE A 99 7.90 9.47 -2.83
C PHE A 99 7.74 10.66 -3.79
N GLN A 100 8.84 11.12 -4.39
CA GLN A 100 8.79 12.19 -5.39
C GLN A 100 7.97 11.78 -6.62
N GLY A 101 8.16 10.55 -7.10
CA GLY A 101 7.44 9.99 -8.22
C GLY A 101 5.93 9.93 -7.98
N ILE A 102 5.48 9.32 -6.88
CA ILE A 102 4.04 9.23 -6.57
C ILE A 102 3.42 10.62 -6.37
N ASN A 103 4.17 11.58 -5.81
CA ASN A 103 3.67 12.94 -5.64
C ASN A 103 3.44 13.64 -6.98
N TYR A 104 4.44 13.51 -7.87
CA TYR A 104 4.43 14.15 -9.17
C TYR A 104 3.40 13.50 -10.12
N HIS A 105 3.26 12.17 -10.08
CA HIS A 105 2.38 11.42 -11.00
C HIS A 105 1.02 11.05 -10.40
N ARG A 106 0.65 11.55 -9.21
CA ARG A 106 -0.62 11.17 -8.54
C ARG A 106 -1.86 11.23 -9.44
N GLU A 107 -1.98 12.29 -10.25
CA GLU A 107 -3.11 12.50 -11.17
C GLU A 107 -3.12 11.46 -12.29
N TYR A 108 -1.93 11.08 -12.78
CA TYR A 108 -1.78 10.04 -13.77
C TYR A 108 -2.18 8.68 -13.18
N LEU A 109 -1.72 8.35 -11.97
CA LEU A 109 -2.06 7.10 -11.27
C LEU A 109 -3.57 6.98 -11.03
N ALA A 110 -4.23 8.07 -10.61
CA ALA A 110 -5.67 8.11 -10.38
C ALA A 110 -6.50 7.92 -11.66
N ARG A 111 -5.95 8.27 -12.83
CA ARG A 111 -6.61 8.08 -14.14
C ARG A 111 -6.49 6.67 -14.70
N GLN A 112 -5.57 5.84 -14.20
CA GLN A 112 -5.33 4.49 -14.76
C GLN A 112 -6.47 3.51 -14.45
N GLY A 113 -7.33 3.81 -13.48
CA GLY A 113 -8.51 3.00 -13.19
C GLY A 113 -9.03 3.20 -11.77
N PRO A 114 -10.21 2.65 -11.46
CA PRO A 114 -10.77 2.68 -10.12
C PRO A 114 -10.05 1.66 -9.22
N SER A 115 -8.83 1.97 -8.80
CA SER A 115 -8.04 1.11 -7.92
C SER A 115 -7.87 1.73 -6.54
N LEU A 116 -8.12 0.93 -5.51
CA LEU A 116 -7.73 1.25 -4.15
C LEU A 116 -6.24 0.92 -4.00
N LEU A 117 -5.44 1.91 -3.68
CA LEU A 117 -4.01 1.78 -3.49
C LEU A 117 -3.70 1.70 -1.98
N LEU A 118 -3.20 0.55 -1.51
CA LEU A 118 -2.91 0.29 -0.11
C LEU A 118 -1.40 0.31 0.09
N LEU A 119 -0.87 1.41 0.60
CA LEU A 119 0.56 1.56 0.90
C LEU A 119 0.84 1.05 2.30
N TRP A 120 1.53 -0.07 2.39
CA TRP A 120 2.02 -0.61 3.66
C TRP A 120 3.39 -0.01 3.98
N LEU A 121 3.43 0.80 5.04
CA LEU A 121 4.61 1.58 5.42
C LEU A 121 5.00 1.34 6.88
N ALA A 122 6.30 1.28 7.15
CA ALA A 122 6.82 1.45 8.50
C ALA A 122 6.73 2.93 8.93
N GLU A 123 6.71 3.18 10.23
CA GLU A 123 6.54 4.53 10.80
C GLU A 123 7.51 5.58 10.20
N PRO A 124 8.82 5.30 10.00
CA PRO A 124 9.72 6.27 9.38
C PRO A 124 9.27 6.67 7.96
N GLN A 125 8.76 5.73 7.16
CA GLN A 125 8.30 6.01 5.80
C GLN A 125 7.00 6.79 5.77
N ILE A 126 6.13 6.66 6.78
CA ILE A 126 4.91 7.49 6.87
C ILE A 126 5.31 8.95 7.07
N ARG A 127 6.30 9.22 7.94
CA ARG A 127 6.82 10.57 8.15
C ARG A 127 7.48 11.11 6.89
N GLU A 128 8.32 10.31 6.23
CA GLU A 128 8.97 10.69 4.98
C GLU A 128 7.95 10.95 3.86
N LEU A 129 6.92 10.10 3.72
CA LEU A 129 5.83 10.32 2.76
C LEU A 129 5.14 11.67 2.99
N ALA A 130 4.81 11.99 4.25
CA ALA A 130 4.13 13.24 4.58
C ALA A 130 4.98 14.48 4.26
N LEU A 131 6.31 14.36 4.31
CA LEU A 131 7.25 15.45 4.03
C LEU A 131 7.60 15.57 2.54
N GLU A 132 7.89 14.45 1.89
CA GLU A 132 8.43 14.39 0.53
C GLU A 132 7.33 14.30 -0.54
N ALA A 133 6.12 13.88 -0.17
CA ALA A 133 4.98 13.74 -1.07
C ALA A 133 3.71 14.43 -0.51
N PRO A 134 3.76 15.74 -0.23
CA PRO A 134 2.68 16.45 0.46
C PRO A 134 1.35 16.46 -0.32
N ASP A 135 1.39 16.51 -1.66
CA ASP A 135 0.17 16.50 -2.47
C ASP A 135 -0.47 15.11 -2.48
N PHE A 136 0.33 14.06 -2.61
CA PHE A 136 -0.16 12.68 -2.51
C PHE A 136 -0.68 12.39 -1.10
N TRP A 137 0.03 12.87 -0.07
CA TRP A 137 -0.39 12.75 1.33
C TRP A 137 -1.75 13.40 1.60
N ALA A 138 -2.08 14.50 0.91
CA ALA A 138 -3.37 15.15 1.01
C ALA A 138 -4.54 14.28 0.48
N TRP A 139 -4.25 13.27 -0.35
CA TRP A 139 -5.24 12.33 -0.89
C TRP A 139 -5.43 11.06 -0.05
N ARG A 140 -4.70 10.95 1.06
CA ARG A 140 -4.82 9.75 1.91
C ARG A 140 -6.20 9.68 2.57
N GLU A 141 -6.74 8.47 2.61
CA GLU A 141 -7.80 8.09 3.55
C GLU A 141 -7.16 7.63 4.87
N GLN A 142 -7.82 7.96 5.99
CA GLN A 142 -7.40 7.54 7.33
C GLN A 142 -8.22 6.32 7.77
N VAL A 143 -7.55 5.32 8.37
CA VAL A 143 -8.16 4.03 8.78
C VAL A 143 -7.75 3.66 10.21
#